data_AF-A0A0Q7VSK3-F1
#
_entry.id   AF-A0A0Q7VSK3-F1
#
_cell.length_a   1.000
_cell.length_b   1.000
_cell.length_c   1.000
_cell.angle_alpha   90.00
_cell.angle_beta   90.00
_cell.angle_gamma   90.00
#
_symmetry.space_group_name_H-M   'P 1'
#
loop_
_entity.id
_entity.type
_entity.pdbx_description
1 polymer ?
#
loop_
_entity_poly.entity_id
_entity_poly.type
_entity_poly.pdbx_seq_one_letter_code
_entity_poly.pdbx_strand_id
1 'polypeptide(L)'
;MHFAELVDALRDADDRGVLLRGHLWIEALLEYVTRTKLERPDAIDWGNARFEHKLALAEATAAVDVPLIRAIRSFNRLRNKSAHEMLFTIDLD
;
A
#
# COMPACT_ATOMS: atom_id res chain seq x y z
N MET A 1 7.70 14.12 -2.10
CA MET A 1 7.53 13.59 -0.73
C MET A 1 8.72 12.71 -0.42
N HIS A 2 9.65 13.21 0.39
CA HIS A 2 10.80 12.46 0.87
C HIS A 2 10.39 11.47 1.96
N PHE A 3 11.11 10.35 2.10
CA PHE A 3 10.81 9.31 3.10
C PHE A 3 10.72 9.88 4.53
N ALA A 4 11.59 10.84 4.89
CA ALA A 4 11.56 11.51 6.19
C ALA A 4 10.24 12.27 6.43
N GLU A 5 9.74 13.00 5.43
CA GLU A 5 8.47 13.73 5.53
C GLU A 5 7.28 12.79 5.74
N LEU A 6 7.31 11.60 5.15
CA LEU A 6 6.29 10.57 5.37
C LEU A 6 6.34 10.03 6.80
N VAL A 7 7.54 9.77 7.33
CA VAL A 7 7.73 9.26 8.69
C VAL A 7 7.25 10.26 9.73
N ASP A 8 7.58 11.54 9.56
CA ASP A 8 7.13 12.60 10.47
C ASP A 8 5.60 12.76 10.40
N ALA A 9 5.04 12.73 9.19
CA ALA A 9 3.60 12.71 9.03
C ALA A 9 2.98 11.51 9.78
N LEU A 10 3.51 10.29 9.63
CA LEU A 10 2.96 9.10 10.29
C LEU A 10 2.95 9.20 11.83
N ARG A 11 3.86 9.95 12.46
CA ARG A 11 3.91 10.10 13.93
C ARG A 11 2.76 10.91 14.51
N ASP A 12 2.26 11.88 13.77
CA ASP A 12 1.21 12.81 14.25
C ASP A 12 -0.21 12.38 13.84
N ALA A 13 -0.33 11.25 13.15
CA ALA A 13 -1.62 10.75 12.66
C ALA A 13 -2.34 9.90 13.72
N ASP A 14 -3.67 9.99 13.75
CA ASP A 14 -4.48 8.98 14.42
C ASP A 14 -4.34 7.61 13.71
N ASP A 15 -4.78 6.53 14.35
CA ASP A 15 -4.63 5.16 13.85
C ASP A 15 -5.11 5.01 12.39
N ARG A 16 -6.19 5.70 12.04
CA ARG A 16 -6.73 5.73 10.67
C ARG A 16 -5.82 6.49 9.71
N GLY A 17 -5.29 7.64 10.11
CA GLY A 17 -4.34 8.40 9.33
C GLY A 17 -3.04 7.63 9.07
N VAL A 18 -2.55 6.87 10.04
CA VAL A 18 -1.40 5.97 9.88
C VAL A 18 -1.70 4.89 8.82
N LEU A 19 -2.85 4.20 8.95
CA LEU A 19 -3.26 3.17 7.98
C LEU A 19 -3.48 3.73 6.58
N LEU A 20 -4.09 4.92 6.46
CA LEU A 20 -4.30 5.57 5.17
C LEU A 20 -2.98 5.95 4.50
N ARG A 21 -2.05 6.57 5.24
CA ARG A 21 -0.74 6.96 4.72
C ARG A 21 0.10 5.74 4.34
N GLY A 22 0.06 4.68 5.16
CA GLY A 22 0.68 3.40 4.83
C GLY A 22 0.10 2.79 3.55
N HIS A 23 -1.23 2.82 3.37
CA HIS A 23 -1.88 2.35 2.16
C HIS A 23 -1.41 3.08 0.91
N LEU A 24 -1.41 4.42 0.94
CA LEU A 24 -0.96 5.25 -0.19
C LEU A 24 0.52 5.01 -0.52
N TRP A 25 1.36 4.86 0.51
CA TRP A 25 2.77 4.57 0.32
C TRP A 25 3.01 3.20 -0.32
N ILE A 26 2.34 2.15 0.20
CA ILE A 26 2.41 0.81 -0.39
C ILE A 26 1.92 0.84 -1.84
N GLU A 27 0.85 1.57 -2.13
CA GLU A 27 0.33 1.67 -3.49
C GLU A 27 1.34 2.28 -4.47
N ALA A 28 1.98 3.38 -4.06
CA ALA A 28 3.04 4.02 -4.85
C ALA A 28 4.26 3.08 -5.03
N LEU A 29 4.61 2.32 -3.99
CA LEU A 29 5.70 1.35 -4.05
C LEU A 29 5.38 0.20 -5.00
N LEU A 30 4.16 -0.36 -4.93
CA LEU A 30 3.70 -1.43 -5.82
C LEU A 30 3.77 -0.98 -7.28
N GLU A 31 3.30 0.22 -7.59
CA GLU A 31 3.46 0.80 -8.93
C GLU A 31 4.93 0.90 -9.33
N TYR A 32 5.76 1.52 -8.48
CA TYR A 32 7.18 1.73 -8.77
C TYR A 32 7.91 0.41 -9.07
N VAL A 33 7.79 -0.59 -8.19
CA VAL A 33 8.51 -1.87 -8.36
C VAL A 33 7.97 -2.66 -9.56
N THR A 34 6.66 -2.65 -9.79
CA THR A 34 6.05 -3.38 -10.90
C THR A 34 6.45 -2.78 -12.24
N ARG A 35 6.53 -1.44 -12.34
CA ARG A 35 7.01 -0.75 -13.54
C ARG A 35 8.40 -1.23 -13.97
N THR A 36 9.29 -1.57 -13.01
CA THR A 36 10.64 -2.07 -13.32
C THR A 36 10.68 -3.48 -13.92
N LYS A 37 9.58 -4.24 -13.84
CA LYS A 37 9.49 -5.63 -14.32
C LYS A 37 8.75 -5.78 -15.65
N LEU A 38 8.05 -4.74 -16.10
CA LEU A 38 7.23 -4.78 -17.31
C LEU A 38 8.00 -4.22 -18.50
N GLU A 39 7.86 -4.85 -19.66
CA GLU A 39 8.45 -4.35 -20.92
C GLU A 39 7.79 -3.05 -21.38
N ARG A 40 6.49 -2.90 -21.13
CA ARG A 40 5.68 -1.74 -21.56
C ARG A 40 4.82 -1.23 -20.40
N PRO A 41 5.42 -0.68 -19.33
CA PRO A 41 4.71 -0.29 -18.12
C PRO A 41 3.63 0.77 -18.38
N ASP A 42 3.84 1.69 -19.30
CA ASP A 42 2.90 2.78 -19.60
C ASP A 42 1.68 2.34 -20.44
N ALA A 43 1.58 1.06 -20.81
CA ALA A 43 0.35 0.50 -21.38
C ALA A 43 -0.76 0.35 -20.32
N ILE A 44 -0.40 0.42 -19.03
CA ILE A 44 -1.34 0.39 -17.90
C ILE A 44 -1.66 1.83 -17.50
N ASP A 45 -2.95 2.13 -17.35
CA ASP A 45 -3.39 3.36 -16.71
C ASP A 45 -3.27 3.24 -15.18
N TRP A 46 -2.07 3.54 -14.68
CA TRP A 46 -1.74 3.43 -13.25
C TRP A 46 -2.55 4.37 -12.35
N GLY A 47 -3.01 5.51 -12.87
CA GLY A 47 -3.82 6.47 -12.14
C GLY A 47 -5.22 5.93 -11.84
N ASN A 48 -5.77 5.08 -12.72
CA ASN A 48 -7.05 4.40 -12.52
C ASN A 48 -6.91 2.97 -11.99
N ALA A 49 -5.70 2.42 -11.93
CA ALA A 49 -5.45 1.10 -11.37
C ALA A 49 -5.65 1.12 -9.84
N ARG A 50 -6.62 0.34 -9.36
CA ARG A 50 -6.86 0.14 -7.92
C ARG A 50 -5.70 -0.61 -7.27
N PHE A 51 -5.55 -0.44 -5.96
CA PHE A 51 -4.59 -1.17 -5.13
C PHE A 51 -4.50 -2.67 -5.43
N GLU A 52 -5.64 -3.37 -5.50
CA GLU A 52 -5.66 -4.82 -5.77
C GLU A 52 -5.11 -5.18 -7.15
N HIS A 53 -5.30 -4.33 -8.16
CA HIS A 53 -4.70 -4.53 -9.48
C HIS A 53 -3.18 -4.36 -9.41
N LYS A 54 -2.70 -3.32 -8.72
CA LYS A 54 -1.27 -3.06 -8.53
C LYS A 54 -0.59 -4.19 -7.76
N LEU A 55 -1.25 -4.72 -6.72
CA LEU A 55 -0.77 -5.85 -5.94
C LEU A 55 -0.72 -7.15 -6.77
N ALA A 56 -1.77 -7.43 -7.54
CA ALA A 56 -1.81 -8.60 -8.40
C ALA A 56 -0.72 -8.55 -9.48
N LEU A 57 -0.45 -7.38 -10.06
CA LEU A 57 0.63 -7.22 -11.03
C LEU A 57 2.01 -7.39 -10.36
N ALA A 58 2.21 -6.87 -9.16
CA ALA A 58 3.47 -7.06 -8.42
C ALA A 58 3.75 -8.53 -8.10
N GLU A 59 2.71 -9.29 -7.73
CA GLU A 59 2.78 -10.74 -7.50
C GLU A 59 3.04 -11.50 -8.81
N ALA A 60 2.29 -11.20 -9.87
CA ALA A 60 2.40 -11.87 -11.17
C ALA A 60 3.76 -11.64 -11.84
N THR A 61 4.38 -10.48 -11.61
CA THR A 61 5.70 -10.14 -12.16
C THR A 61 6.87 -10.53 -11.24
N ALA A 62 6.58 -11.16 -10.09
CA ALA A 62 7.55 -11.42 -9.03
C ALA A 62 8.37 -10.16 -8.64
N ALA A 63 7.75 -8.98 -8.74
CA ALA A 63 8.36 -7.71 -8.32
C ALA A 63 8.48 -7.63 -6.79
N VAL A 64 7.65 -8.40 -6.08
CA VAL A 64 7.58 -8.49 -4.62
C VAL A 64 7.53 -9.96 -4.23
N ASP A 65 8.21 -10.34 -3.16
CA ASP A 65 8.20 -11.72 -2.69
C ASP A 65 6.86 -12.14 -2.07
N VAL A 66 6.59 -13.44 -2.04
CA VAL A 66 5.33 -14.00 -1.54
C VAL A 66 5.06 -13.64 -0.06
N PRO A 67 6.06 -13.67 0.85
CA PRO A 67 5.85 -13.22 2.23
C PRO A 67 5.36 -11.77 2.33
N LEU A 68 5.97 -10.84 1.59
CA LEU A 68 5.60 -9.44 1.60
C LEU A 68 4.23 -9.21 0.94
N ILE A 69 3.89 -9.92 -0.13
CA ILE A 69 2.53 -9.91 -0.71
C ILE A 69 1.48 -10.29 0.35
N ARG A 70 1.73 -11.33 1.15
CA ARG A 70 0.81 -11.75 2.22
C ARG A 70 0.69 -10.68 3.31
N ALA A 71 1.80 -10.07 3.72
CA ALA A 71 1.79 -8.98 4.70
C ALA A 71 0.99 -7.77 4.18
N ILE A 72 1.19 -7.38 2.91
CA ILE A 72 0.46 -6.29 2.27
C ILE A 72 -1.05 -6.58 2.22
N ARG A 73 -1.47 -7.82 1.90
CA ARG A 73 -2.89 -8.22 1.97
C ARG A 73 -3.45 -8.09 3.38
N SER A 74 -2.70 -8.51 4.40
CA SER A 74 -3.11 -8.35 5.80
C SER A 74 -3.28 -6.89 6.19
N PHE A 75 -2.32 -6.05 5.80
CA PHE A 75 -2.40 -4.60 6.01
C PHE A 75 -3.64 -4.00 5.32
N ASN A 76 -3.91 -4.36 4.07
CA ASN A 76 -5.08 -3.83 3.35
C ASN A 76 -6.41 -4.24 4.02
N ARG A 77 -6.49 -5.46 4.57
CA ARG A 77 -7.64 -5.89 5.37
C ARG A 77 -7.81 -5.07 6.65
N LEU A 78 -6.73 -4.81 7.37
CA LEU A 78 -6.74 -3.97 8.57
C LEU A 78 -7.22 -2.55 8.24
N ARG A 79 -6.67 -1.95 7.17
CA ARG A 79 -7.08 -0.65 6.66
C ARG A 79 -8.57 -0.63 6.33
N ASN A 80 -9.07 -1.61 5.58
CA ASN A 80 -10.48 -1.67 5.23
C ASN A 80 -11.38 -1.80 6.47
N LYS A 81 -11.00 -2.64 7.43
CA LYS A 81 -11.72 -2.75 8.71
C LYS A 81 -11.79 -1.41 9.44
N SER A 82 -10.68 -0.69 9.54
CA SER A 82 -10.61 0.62 10.20
C SER A 82 -11.50 1.69 9.56
N ALA A 83 -11.76 1.58 8.26
CA ALA A 83 -12.61 2.51 7.51
C ALA A 83 -14.12 2.24 7.72
N HIS A 84 -14.48 1.01 8.11
CA HIS A 84 -15.88 0.61 8.32
C HIS A 84 -16.32 0.69 9.79
N GLU A 85 -15.40 0.63 10.75
CA GLU A 85 -15.70 0.72 12.17
C GLU A 85 -15.59 2.16 12.67
N MET A 86 -16.70 2.72 13.18
CA MET A 86 -16.81 4.13 13.58
C MET A 86 -15.92 4.49 14.79
N LEU A 87 -15.60 3.51 15.63
CA LEU A 87 -14.61 3.56 16.70
C LEU A 87 -13.59 2.44 16.44
N PHE A 88 -12.39 2.79 16.00
CA PHE A 88 -11.32 1.83 15.71
C PHE A 88 -10.03 2.33 16.38
N THR A 89 -9.40 1.46 17.16
CA THR A 89 -8.11 1.71 17.82
C THR A 89 -7.16 0.55 17.49
N ILE A 90 -5.89 0.85 17.24
CA ILE A 90 -4.84 -0.14 17.06
C ILE A 90 -4.10 -0.30 18.39
N ASP A 91 -4.21 -1.46 19.01
CA ASP A 91 -3.30 -1.85 20.08
C ASP A 91 -1.99 -2.32 19.46
N LEU A 92 -0.92 -1.57 19.70
CA LEU A 92 0.45 -1.97 19.38
C LEU A 92 1.08 -2.49 20.67
N ASP A 93 1.14 -3.82 20.82
CA ASP A 93 1.92 -4.50 21.87
C ASP A 93 3.43 -4.26 21.70
#